data_AF-A0A9P9N1Y3-F1
#
_entry.id   AF-A0A9P9N1Y3-F1
#
_cell.length_a   1.000
_cell.length_b   1.000
_cell.length_c   1.000
_cell.angle_alpha   90.00
_cell.angle_beta   90.00
_cell.angle_gamma   90.00
#
_symmetry.space_group_name_H-M   'P 1'
#
loop_
_entity.id
_entity.type
_entity.pdbx_description
1 polymer ?
#
loop_
_entity_poly.entity_id
_entity_poly.type
_entity_poly.pdbx_seq_one_letter_code
_entity_poly.pdbx_strand_id
1 'polypeptide(L)'
;MVREAQKAGLEFDEEKLEALHCCHEDAARLEARRQTLVPTIEIDPGSPPPIETPDPSGLGQHTNGTNGPSSATTNGWIDDENFASHHREHPDTPFHKHLHYAATKGRIHDVLQFNNGVPRMSVASWNMMEYLPFRRMDLQEDGTWKAIIWPLPKGETRDIPANATIHCSVIQRMLADPTYRPGNLIVGGGGRGVRHAPKDMGIGKWVIASEEGHYVGECLVRKEPPERTKTDETVCSPAMPGGPQGNFFAGRKSSRAA
;
A
#
# COMPACT_ATOMS: atom_id res chain seq x y z
N MET A 1 -1.36 -6.08 -9.19
CA MET A 1 -1.60 -5.53 -10.54
C MET A 1 -1.93 -6.62 -11.55
N VAL A 2 -1.02 -7.57 -11.85
CA VAL A 2 -1.26 -8.65 -12.84
C VAL A 2 -2.57 -9.39 -12.60
N ARG A 3 -2.82 -9.85 -11.36
CA ARG A 3 -4.06 -10.54 -10.97
C ARG A 3 -5.32 -9.73 -11.30
N GLU A 4 -5.35 -8.45 -10.95
CA GLU A 4 -6.51 -7.58 -11.19
C GLU A 4 -6.70 -7.27 -12.68
N ALA A 5 -5.62 -7.14 -13.44
CA ALA A 5 -5.68 -6.99 -14.88
C ALA A 5 -6.22 -8.27 -15.57
N GLN A 6 -5.81 -9.45 -15.10
CA GLN A 6 -6.36 -10.74 -15.56
C GLN A 6 -7.85 -10.88 -15.23
N LYS A 7 -8.27 -10.49 -14.03
CA LYS A 7 -9.70 -10.43 -13.66
C LYS A 7 -10.50 -9.49 -14.58
N ALA A 8 -9.88 -8.43 -15.07
CA ALA A 8 -10.47 -7.51 -16.04
C ALA A 8 -10.43 -8.03 -17.50
N GLY A 9 -9.95 -9.26 -17.72
CA GLY A 9 -9.89 -9.90 -19.04
C GLY A 9 -8.63 -9.61 -19.84
N LEU A 10 -7.59 -9.03 -19.23
CA LEU A 10 -6.31 -8.83 -19.90
C LEU A 10 -5.51 -10.14 -19.91
N GLU A 11 -5.19 -10.61 -21.11
CA GLU A 11 -4.33 -11.77 -21.30
C GLU A 11 -2.86 -11.37 -21.17
N PHE A 12 -2.08 -12.24 -20.54
CA PHE A 12 -0.64 -12.08 -20.40
C PHE A 12 0.04 -13.35 -20.90
N ASP A 13 1.22 -13.15 -21.48
CA ASP A 13 2.12 -14.24 -21.85
C ASP A 13 2.60 -14.97 -20.57
N GLU A 14 2.23 -16.25 -20.45
CA GLU A 14 2.50 -17.06 -19.26
C GLU A 14 4.01 -17.27 -19.04
N GLU A 15 4.77 -17.47 -20.11
CA GLU A 15 6.23 -17.64 -20.04
C GLU A 15 6.88 -16.37 -19.49
N LYS A 16 6.42 -15.19 -19.92
CA LYS A 16 6.89 -13.91 -19.37
C LYS A 16 6.50 -13.72 -17.90
N LEU A 17 5.28 -14.11 -17.52
CA LEU A 17 4.84 -13.99 -16.13
C LEU A 17 5.65 -14.90 -15.20
N GLU A 18 5.97 -16.11 -15.64
CA GLU A 18 6.83 -17.04 -14.90
C GLU A 18 8.26 -16.50 -14.80
N ALA A 19 8.83 -16.04 -15.91
CA ALA A 19 10.18 -15.47 -15.97
C ALA A 19 10.35 -14.23 -15.09
N LEU A 20 9.29 -13.43 -14.91
CA LEU A 20 9.28 -12.24 -14.06
C LEU A 20 8.79 -12.53 -12.63
N HIS A 21 8.57 -13.80 -12.27
CA HIS A 21 8.03 -14.21 -10.98
C HIS A 21 6.74 -13.48 -10.59
N CYS A 22 5.91 -13.16 -11.60
CA CYS A 22 4.61 -12.51 -11.46
C CYS A 22 3.44 -13.48 -11.54
N CYS A 23 3.71 -14.77 -11.78
CA CYS A 23 2.69 -15.80 -11.82
C CYS A 23 2.20 -16.11 -10.39
N HIS A 24 1.06 -15.53 -10.04
CA HIS A 24 0.33 -15.88 -8.82
C HIS A 24 -0.59 -17.06 -9.14
N GLU A 25 -0.22 -18.26 -8.69
CA GLU A 25 -1.11 -19.43 -8.80
C GLU A 25 -2.15 -19.37 -7.68
N ASP A 26 -3.33 -18.80 -7.98
CA ASP A 26 -4.50 -18.96 -7.11
C ASP A 26 -4.90 -20.45 -7.08
N ALA A 27 -5.33 -20.96 -5.92
CA ALA A 27 -5.75 -22.35 -5.76
C ALA A 27 -6.79 -22.80 -6.81
N ALA A 28 -7.67 -21.88 -7.23
CA ALA A 28 -8.63 -22.08 -8.31
C ALA A 28 -7.98 -22.32 -9.69
N ARG A 29 -6.86 -21.65 -10.00
CA ARG A 29 -6.07 -21.93 -11.23
C ARG A 29 -5.37 -23.28 -11.14
N LEU A 30 -4.88 -23.66 -9.97
CA LEU A 30 -4.27 -24.98 -9.76
C LEU A 30 -5.29 -26.10 -9.96
N GLU A 31 -6.52 -25.92 -9.47
CA GLU A 31 -7.64 -26.84 -9.70
C GLU A 31 -8.02 -26.92 -11.18
N ALA A 32 -8.16 -25.78 -11.87
CA ALA A 32 -8.45 -25.75 -13.31
C ALA A 32 -7.33 -26.41 -14.15
N ARG A 33 -6.06 -26.19 -13.78
CA ARG A 33 -4.89 -26.81 -14.44
C ARG A 33 -4.81 -28.31 -14.16
N ARG A 34 -5.21 -28.77 -12.97
CA ARG A 34 -5.30 -30.21 -12.67
C ARG A 34 -6.39 -30.89 -13.49
N GLN A 35 -7.50 -30.21 -13.77
CA GLN A 35 -8.58 -30.74 -14.59
C GLN A 35 -8.19 -30.90 -16.06
N THR A 36 -7.34 -30.03 -16.61
CA THR A 36 -6.93 -30.11 -18.02
C THR A 36 -5.82 -31.12 -18.31
N LEU A 37 -5.08 -31.57 -17.28
CA LEU A 37 -3.92 -32.45 -17.44
C LEU A 37 -4.21 -33.95 -17.30
N VAL A 38 -5.43 -34.34 -16.92
CA VAL A 38 -5.82 -35.75 -16.82
C VAL A 38 -6.87 -36.03 -17.89
N PRO A 39 -6.53 -36.72 -19.00
CA PRO A 39 -7.56 -37.21 -19.90
C PRO A 39 -8.45 -38.19 -19.15
N THR A 40 -9.75 -37.88 -19.06
CA THR A 40 -10.77 -38.78 -18.53
C THR A 40 -10.82 -40.01 -19.44
N ILE A 41 -10.26 -41.12 -18.98
CA ILE A 41 -10.41 -42.42 -19.64
C ILE A 41 -11.80 -42.92 -19.27
N GLU A 42 -12.78 -42.66 -20.13
CA GLU A 42 -14.09 -43.32 -20.05
C GLU A 42 -13.90 -44.79 -20.42
N ILE A 43 -13.85 -45.66 -19.41
CA ILE A 43 -13.95 -47.10 -19.60
C ILE A 43 -15.45 -47.40 -19.70
N ASP A 44 -15.94 -47.69 -20.90
CA ASP A 44 -17.30 -48.19 -21.12
C ASP A 44 -17.42 -49.57 -20.45
N PRO A 45 -18.20 -49.72 -19.35
CA PRO A 45 -18.40 -51.02 -18.75
C PRO A 45 -19.28 -51.82 -19.70
N GLY A 46 -18.66 -52.70 -20.50
CA GLY A 46 -19.31 -53.63 -21.43
C GLY A 46 -20.14 -54.73 -20.75
N SER A 47 -20.95 -54.40 -19.75
CA SER A 47 -21.93 -55.28 -19.13
C SER A 47 -23.03 -54.47 -18.41
N PRO A 48 -24.31 -54.83 -18.59
CA PRO A 48 -25.41 -54.12 -17.93
C PRO A 48 -25.34 -54.31 -16.41
N PRO A 49 -25.61 -53.26 -15.61
CA PRO A 49 -25.61 -53.36 -14.16
C PRO A 49 -26.83 -54.17 -13.65
N PRO A 50 -26.72 -54.87 -12.51
CA PRO A 50 -27.85 -55.50 -11.86
C PRO A 50 -28.84 -54.44 -11.35
N ILE A 51 -30.13 -54.73 -11.47
CA ILE A 51 -31.23 -53.93 -10.95
C ILE A 51 -31.18 -53.99 -9.43
N GLU A 52 -30.90 -52.85 -8.78
CA GLU A 52 -31.09 -52.67 -7.34
C GLU A 52 -32.24 -51.68 -7.09
N THR A 53 -33.16 -52.12 -6.25
CA THR A 53 -34.37 -51.42 -5.79
C THR A 53 -34.02 -50.23 -4.87
N PRO A 54 -34.85 -49.18 -4.82
CA PRO A 54 -34.56 -47.98 -4.05
C PRO A 54 -35.00 -48.14 -2.59
N ASP A 55 -34.12 -47.80 -1.65
CA ASP A 55 -34.52 -47.45 -0.27
C ASP A 55 -33.97 -46.07 0.13
N PRO A 56 -34.78 -45.17 0.73
CA PRO A 56 -34.41 -43.77 0.96
C PRO A 56 -34.00 -43.49 2.42
N SER A 57 -32.77 -43.03 2.63
CA SER A 57 -32.31 -42.13 3.73
C SER A 57 -30.78 -42.17 3.78
N GLY A 58 -29.98 -41.15 3.49
CA GLY A 58 -30.24 -39.71 3.38
C GLY A 58 -29.71 -38.95 4.61
N LEU A 59 -28.40 -39.03 4.92
CA LEU A 59 -27.59 -37.98 5.57
C LEU A 59 -26.13 -38.44 5.75
N GLY A 60 -25.35 -38.36 4.67
CA GLY A 60 -23.88 -38.42 4.72
C GLY A 60 -23.34 -37.05 5.11
N GLN A 61 -22.88 -36.92 6.35
CA GLN A 61 -22.22 -35.73 6.88
C GLN A 61 -20.82 -35.62 6.29
N HIS A 62 -20.68 -34.92 5.16
CA HIS A 62 -19.39 -34.47 4.65
C HIS A 62 -18.85 -33.37 5.56
N THR A 63 -17.90 -33.73 6.44
CA THR A 63 -17.08 -32.75 7.14
C THR A 63 -16.06 -32.18 6.15
N ASN A 64 -16.37 -31.03 5.56
CA ASN A 64 -15.37 -30.22 4.87
C ASN A 64 -14.34 -29.75 5.90
N GLY A 65 -13.14 -30.34 5.84
CA GLY A 65 -11.97 -29.89 6.59
C GLY A 65 -11.45 -28.59 6.00
N THR A 66 -12.04 -27.47 6.39
CA THR A 66 -11.51 -26.12 6.15
C THR A 66 -10.39 -25.83 7.16
N ASN A 67 -9.21 -26.41 6.93
CA ASN A 67 -7.99 -26.01 7.65
C ASN A 67 -7.28 -24.90 6.86
N GLY A 68 -7.91 -23.73 6.79
CA GLY A 68 -7.16 -22.48 6.63
C GLY A 68 -6.61 -22.08 8.00
N PRO A 69 -5.42 -21.49 8.12
CA PRO A 69 -5.00 -20.91 9.38
C PRO A 69 -5.90 -19.70 9.64
N SER A 70 -6.98 -19.91 10.40
CA SER A 70 -7.74 -18.82 11.02
C SER A 70 -6.83 -18.19 12.07
N SER A 71 -5.90 -17.35 11.62
CA SER A 71 -5.20 -16.41 12.50
C SER A 71 -6.21 -15.32 12.87
N ALA A 72 -7.19 -15.69 13.69
CA ALA A 72 -8.10 -14.76 14.30
C ALA A 72 -7.26 -13.78 15.12
N THR A 73 -7.06 -12.60 14.57
CA THR A 73 -6.52 -11.43 15.24
C THR A 73 -7.29 -11.30 16.55
N THR A 74 -6.68 -11.65 17.69
CA THR A 74 -7.39 -11.87 18.97
C THR A 74 -8.15 -10.63 19.45
N ASN A 75 -7.72 -9.45 18.98
CA ASN A 75 -8.34 -8.17 19.28
C ASN A 75 -9.18 -7.58 18.12
N GLY A 76 -9.30 -8.22 16.95
CA GLY A 76 -10.09 -7.69 15.82
C GLY A 76 -9.48 -6.49 15.08
N TRP A 77 -8.21 -6.16 15.34
CA TRP A 77 -7.42 -5.18 14.59
C TRP A 77 -5.93 -5.50 14.63
N ILE A 78 -5.20 -5.04 13.62
CA ILE A 78 -3.76 -5.21 13.42
C ILE A 78 -3.02 -3.98 13.96
N ASP A 79 -2.00 -4.22 14.78
CA ASP A 79 -1.05 -3.22 15.30
C ASP A 79 0.36 -3.82 15.41
N ASP A 80 1.30 -3.11 16.06
CA ASP A 80 2.69 -3.53 16.21
C ASP A 80 2.86 -4.87 16.96
N GLU A 81 1.94 -5.20 17.87
CA GLU A 81 2.02 -6.38 18.72
C GLU A 81 1.12 -7.52 18.23
N ASN A 82 -0.02 -7.18 17.61
CA ASN A 82 -1.05 -8.10 17.18
C ASN A 82 -1.20 -8.09 15.66
N PHE A 83 -0.17 -8.55 14.94
CA PHE A 83 -0.21 -8.70 13.48
C PHE A 83 -0.35 -10.17 13.08
N ALA A 84 -1.08 -10.44 11.99
CA ALA A 84 -1.31 -11.81 11.53
C ALA A 84 -0.01 -12.45 10.99
N SER A 85 0.13 -13.77 11.23
CA SER A 85 1.37 -14.51 10.90
C SER A 85 1.71 -14.48 9.42
N HIS A 86 0.71 -14.45 8.52
CA HIS A 86 0.90 -14.37 7.07
C HIS A 86 1.52 -13.05 6.58
N HIS A 87 1.63 -12.02 7.43
CA HIS A 87 2.39 -10.83 7.07
C HIS A 87 3.90 -10.98 7.28
N ARG A 88 4.32 -11.93 8.11
CA ARG A 88 5.74 -12.18 8.42
C ARG A 88 6.26 -13.43 7.71
N GLU A 89 5.42 -14.45 7.66
CA GLU A 89 5.70 -15.71 6.99
C GLU A 89 4.95 -15.75 5.68
N HIS A 90 5.62 -16.24 4.65
CA HIS A 90 5.03 -16.45 3.34
C HIS A 90 5.40 -17.85 2.86
N PRO A 91 4.59 -18.46 1.98
CA PRO A 91 4.94 -19.74 1.38
C PRO A 91 6.32 -19.71 0.74
N ASP A 92 7.02 -20.85 0.72
CA ASP A 92 8.36 -20.95 0.17
C ASP A 92 8.40 -21.02 -1.37
N THR A 93 7.50 -20.30 -2.05
CA THR A 93 7.46 -20.25 -3.51
C THR A 93 8.28 -19.07 -4.05
N PRO A 94 8.83 -19.16 -5.29
CA PRO A 94 9.55 -18.06 -5.91
C PRO A 94 8.73 -16.76 -5.96
N PHE A 95 7.44 -16.86 -6.30
CA PHE A 95 6.51 -15.73 -6.32
C PHE A 95 6.44 -15.02 -4.96
N HIS A 96 6.15 -15.75 -3.88
CA HIS A 96 5.98 -15.17 -2.55
C HIS A 96 7.28 -14.58 -2.00
N LYS A 97 8.43 -15.21 -2.29
CA LYS A 97 9.76 -14.67 -1.96
C LYS A 97 9.99 -13.31 -2.62
N HIS A 98 9.72 -13.19 -3.92
CA HIS A 98 9.88 -11.93 -4.66
C HIS A 98 8.87 -10.88 -4.22
N LEU A 99 7.62 -11.27 -3.96
CA LEU A 99 6.58 -10.37 -3.47
C LEU A 99 6.94 -9.80 -2.09
N HIS A 100 7.34 -10.65 -1.15
CA HIS A 100 7.77 -10.22 0.18
C HIS A 100 9.04 -9.37 0.13
N TYR A 101 10.02 -9.73 -0.71
CA TYR A 101 11.20 -8.90 -0.93
C TYR A 101 10.83 -7.52 -1.49
N ALA A 102 9.93 -7.45 -2.47
CA ALA A 102 9.47 -6.19 -3.05
C ALA A 102 8.72 -5.33 -2.02
N ALA A 103 7.87 -5.94 -1.19
CA ALA A 103 7.12 -5.26 -0.14
C ALA A 103 8.05 -4.67 0.93
N THR A 104 9.01 -5.45 1.42
CA THR A 104 9.85 -5.08 2.57
C THR A 104 11.11 -4.30 2.20
N LYS A 105 11.77 -4.67 1.09
CA LYS A 105 13.08 -4.15 0.68
C LYS A 105 13.08 -3.44 -0.67
N GLY A 106 11.94 -3.42 -1.37
CA GLY A 106 11.82 -2.75 -2.66
C GLY A 106 12.20 -1.27 -2.57
N ARG A 107 12.93 -0.76 -3.57
CA ARG A 107 13.37 0.64 -3.59
C ARG A 107 12.16 1.59 -3.68
N ILE A 108 12.07 2.57 -2.79
CA ILE A 108 11.09 3.66 -2.89
C ILE A 108 11.69 4.79 -3.70
N HIS A 109 11.06 5.12 -4.81
CA HIS A 109 11.44 6.26 -5.62
C HIS A 109 10.84 7.55 -5.05
N ASP A 110 11.66 8.59 -4.98
CA ASP A 110 11.27 9.96 -4.66
C ASP A 110 11.84 10.88 -5.75
N VAL A 111 10.95 11.40 -6.60
CA VAL A 111 11.30 12.23 -7.76
C VAL A 111 11.87 13.60 -7.36
N LEU A 112 11.76 13.97 -6.08
CA LEU A 112 12.30 15.22 -5.53
C LEU A 112 13.67 15.02 -4.86
N GLN A 113 14.13 13.78 -4.70
CA GLN A 113 15.43 13.47 -4.10
C GLN A 113 16.49 13.13 -5.16
N PHE A 114 17.66 13.75 -5.02
CA PHE A 114 18.81 13.43 -5.85
C PHE A 114 19.26 11.98 -5.62
N ASN A 115 19.73 11.33 -6.69
CA ASN A 115 20.18 9.94 -6.69
C ASN A 115 19.08 8.91 -6.33
N ASN A 116 17.79 9.27 -6.41
CA ASN A 116 16.68 8.35 -6.09
C ASN A 116 15.87 7.83 -7.30
N GLY A 117 16.56 7.61 -8.43
CA GLY A 117 16.00 6.94 -9.62
C GLY A 117 15.67 7.87 -10.79
N VAL A 118 15.91 9.17 -10.66
CA VAL A 118 15.67 10.16 -11.72
C VAL A 118 16.93 11.00 -11.95
N PRO A 119 17.25 11.44 -13.20
CA PRO A 119 18.38 12.32 -13.47
C PRO A 119 18.35 13.62 -12.65
N ARG A 120 19.54 14.13 -12.29
CA ARG A 120 19.68 15.32 -11.42
C ARG A 120 18.95 16.56 -11.97
N MET A 121 18.99 16.77 -13.29
CA MET A 121 18.31 17.91 -13.92
C MET A 121 16.79 17.80 -13.76
N SER A 122 16.22 16.62 -13.93
CA SER A 122 14.80 16.38 -13.74
C SER A 122 14.40 16.61 -12.28
N VAL A 123 15.19 16.15 -11.31
CA VAL A 123 14.95 16.41 -9.88
C VAL A 123 14.94 17.92 -9.60
N ALA A 124 15.88 18.68 -10.17
CA ALA A 124 15.91 20.14 -10.03
C ALA A 124 14.68 20.80 -10.66
N SER A 125 14.25 20.35 -11.85
CA SER A 125 13.03 20.85 -12.49
C SER A 125 11.77 20.56 -11.67
N TRP A 126 11.63 19.36 -11.10
CA TRP A 126 10.52 19.02 -10.22
C TRP A 126 10.53 19.87 -8.95
N ASN A 127 11.69 20.00 -8.30
CA ASN A 127 11.84 20.88 -7.14
C ASN A 127 11.48 22.34 -7.47
N MET A 128 11.80 22.84 -8.66
CA MET A 128 11.41 24.20 -9.07
C MET A 128 9.90 24.33 -9.26
N MET A 129 9.24 23.33 -9.85
CA MET A 129 7.78 23.34 -10.05
C MET A 129 7.00 23.31 -8.73
N GLU A 130 7.57 22.76 -7.66
CA GLU A 130 6.99 22.80 -6.31
C GLU A 130 6.85 24.23 -5.75
N TYR A 131 7.54 25.22 -6.34
CA TYR A 131 7.45 26.63 -5.97
C TYR A 131 6.52 27.45 -6.89
N LEU A 132 5.86 26.81 -7.85
CA LEU A 132 4.92 27.48 -8.76
C LEU A 132 3.48 27.35 -8.24
N PRO A 133 2.63 28.38 -8.41
CA PRO A 133 1.28 28.45 -7.86
C PRO A 133 0.28 27.61 -8.68
N PHE A 134 0.52 26.31 -8.79
CA PHE A 134 -0.41 25.37 -9.40
C PHE A 134 -1.48 24.93 -8.40
N ARG A 135 -2.71 24.74 -8.90
CA ARG A 135 -3.81 24.21 -8.09
C ARG A 135 -3.52 22.76 -7.72
N ARG A 136 -3.60 22.44 -6.43
CA ARG A 136 -3.51 21.10 -5.86
C ARG A 136 -4.75 20.83 -5.02
N MET A 137 -5.24 19.58 -5.03
CA MET A 137 -6.26 19.13 -4.08
C MET A 137 -5.61 18.88 -2.71
N ASP A 138 -6.17 19.50 -1.68
CA ASP A 138 -5.82 19.33 -0.27
C ASP A 138 -7.01 18.67 0.44
N LEU A 139 -6.71 17.75 1.36
CA LEU A 139 -7.74 17.12 2.19
C LEU A 139 -8.12 18.02 3.35
N GLN A 140 -9.40 18.31 3.50
CA GLN A 140 -9.93 19.13 4.58
C GLN A 140 -10.21 18.27 5.82
N GLU A 141 -10.39 18.91 6.97
CA GLU A 141 -10.66 18.22 8.25
C GLU A 141 -12.00 17.50 8.27
N ASP A 142 -12.97 18.00 7.50
CA ASP A 142 -14.27 17.37 7.29
C ASP A 142 -14.20 16.17 6.32
N GLY A 143 -13.02 15.84 5.80
CA GLY A 143 -12.79 14.78 4.83
C GLY A 143 -13.09 15.17 3.37
N THR A 144 -13.49 16.42 3.11
CA THR A 144 -13.72 16.91 1.75
C THR A 144 -12.42 17.31 1.06
N TRP A 145 -12.44 17.42 -0.27
CA TRP A 145 -11.29 17.83 -1.05
C TRP A 145 -11.46 19.26 -1.56
N LYS A 146 -10.47 20.12 -1.30
CA LYS A 146 -10.48 21.51 -1.77
C LYS A 146 -9.29 21.80 -2.68
N ALA A 147 -9.53 22.47 -3.80
CA ALA A 147 -8.46 23.00 -4.62
C ALA A 147 -7.83 24.23 -3.94
N ILE A 148 -6.55 24.14 -3.61
CA ILE A 148 -5.76 25.23 -3.04
C ILE A 148 -4.60 25.58 -3.97
N ILE A 149 -4.09 26.80 -3.82
CA ILE A 149 -2.86 27.27 -4.47
C ILE A 149 -1.80 27.57 -3.41
N TRP A 150 -2.25 28.10 -2.27
CA TRP A 150 -1.43 28.40 -1.12
C TRP A 150 -1.94 27.60 0.09
N PRO A 151 -1.04 27.12 0.95
CA PRO A 151 0.43 27.18 0.83
C PRO A 151 0.99 26.29 -0.30
N LEU A 152 2.16 26.66 -0.82
CA LEU A 152 2.83 25.88 -1.88
C LEU A 152 3.24 24.49 -1.34
N PRO A 153 3.21 23.44 -2.18
CA PRO A 153 3.43 22.07 -1.72
C PRO A 153 4.86 21.79 -1.24
N LYS A 154 5.90 22.39 -1.83
CA LYS A 154 7.30 22.29 -1.36
C LYS A 154 7.78 20.85 -1.08
N GLY A 155 7.31 19.87 -1.85
CA GLY A 155 7.66 18.46 -1.67
C GLY A 155 6.99 17.77 -0.49
N GLU A 156 5.91 18.34 0.02
CA GLU A 156 5.08 17.74 1.05
C GLU A 156 4.38 16.47 0.55
N THR A 157 4.29 15.48 1.44
CA THR A 157 3.54 14.24 1.22
C THR A 157 2.07 14.49 0.87
N ARG A 158 1.48 13.56 0.12
CA ARG A 158 0.07 13.65 -0.26
C ARG A 158 -0.83 13.24 0.90
N ASP A 159 -1.93 13.96 1.02
CA ASP A 159 -2.97 13.67 1.99
C ASP A 159 -3.60 12.30 1.74
N ILE A 160 -3.89 11.57 2.82
CA ILE A 160 -4.59 10.29 2.79
C ILE A 160 -5.87 10.43 3.64
N PRO A 161 -7.06 10.17 3.09
CA PRO A 161 -8.30 10.25 3.86
C PRO A 161 -8.40 9.14 4.91
N ALA A 162 -9.17 9.39 5.97
CA ALA A 162 -9.25 8.47 7.11
C ALA A 162 -9.78 7.07 6.73
N ASN A 163 -10.68 7.01 5.74
CA ASN A 163 -11.26 5.77 5.21
C ASN A 163 -10.47 5.20 4.01
N ALA A 164 -9.24 5.67 3.77
CA ALA A 164 -8.42 5.14 2.69
C ALA A 164 -8.08 3.67 2.93
N THR A 165 -8.20 2.89 1.86
CA THR A 165 -7.75 1.50 1.82
C THR A 165 -6.28 1.45 1.43
N ILE A 166 -5.47 0.74 2.22
CA ILE A 166 -4.06 0.47 1.92
C ILE A 166 -3.82 -1.03 1.71
N HIS A 167 -2.82 -1.35 0.91
CA HIS A 167 -2.42 -2.75 0.70
C HIS A 167 -1.57 -3.27 1.88
N CYS A 168 -1.69 -4.56 2.19
CA CYS A 168 -0.95 -5.23 3.28
C CYS A 168 0.58 -5.02 3.22
N SER A 169 1.14 -4.85 2.02
CA SER A 169 2.58 -4.58 1.83
C SER A 169 3.08 -3.34 2.58
N VAL A 170 2.20 -2.35 2.83
CA VAL A 170 2.57 -1.15 3.59
C VAL A 170 2.85 -1.52 5.05
N ILE A 171 1.99 -2.35 5.66
CA ILE A 171 2.20 -2.87 7.02
C ILE A 171 3.46 -3.72 7.06
N GLN A 172 3.61 -4.67 6.12
CA GLN A 172 4.80 -5.53 6.03
C GLN A 172 6.08 -4.70 6.00
N ARG A 173 6.08 -3.59 5.27
CA ARG A 173 7.24 -2.69 5.20
C ARG A 173 7.50 -1.95 6.50
N MET A 174 6.48 -1.42 7.17
CA MET A 174 6.65 -0.74 8.46
C MET A 174 7.17 -1.69 9.54
N LEU A 175 6.75 -2.96 9.51
CA LEU A 175 7.25 -4.01 10.39
C LEU A 175 8.70 -4.40 10.08
N ALA A 176 9.08 -4.44 8.79
CA ALA A 176 10.42 -4.84 8.37
C ALA A 176 11.47 -3.73 8.53
N ASP A 177 11.07 -2.46 8.39
CA ASP A 177 11.96 -1.29 8.45
C ASP A 177 11.45 -0.25 9.46
N PRO A 178 12.05 -0.15 10.66
CA PRO A 178 11.67 0.84 11.67
C PRO A 178 11.82 2.30 11.23
N THR A 179 12.56 2.57 10.14
CA THR A 179 12.73 3.91 9.59
C THR A 179 11.65 4.28 8.57
N TYR A 180 10.95 3.29 8.01
CA TYR A 180 9.82 3.49 7.13
C TYR A 180 8.55 3.79 7.93
N ARG A 181 8.36 5.07 8.27
CA ARG A 181 7.22 5.55 9.08
C ARG A 181 6.46 6.66 8.36
N PRO A 182 5.59 6.36 7.40
CA PRO A 182 4.87 7.37 6.61
C PRO A 182 3.98 8.25 7.49
N GLY A 183 4.36 9.53 7.64
CA GLY A 183 3.66 10.46 8.54
C GLY A 183 2.22 10.73 8.13
N ASN A 184 1.96 10.94 6.84
CA ASN A 184 0.61 11.09 6.28
C ASN A 184 -0.30 9.88 6.54
N LEU A 185 0.27 8.69 6.74
CA LEU A 185 -0.47 7.47 6.96
C LEU A 185 -0.68 7.15 8.44
N ILE A 186 0.33 7.34 9.30
CA ILE A 186 0.26 7.01 10.74
C ILE A 186 -0.30 8.18 11.57
N VAL A 187 0.10 9.41 11.25
CA VAL A 187 -0.38 10.62 11.94
C VAL A 187 -1.69 11.11 11.31
N GLY A 188 -1.76 11.07 9.98
CA GLY A 188 -2.90 11.56 9.21
C GLY A 188 -2.93 13.09 9.08
N GLY A 189 -4.13 13.68 9.01
CA GLY A 189 -4.30 15.14 8.93
C GLY A 189 -3.77 15.76 7.64
N GLY A 190 -3.60 14.97 6.58
CA GLY A 190 -3.11 15.46 5.30
C GLY A 190 -1.59 15.45 5.10
N GLY A 191 -0.81 15.08 6.12
CA GLY A 191 0.64 14.94 5.96
C GLY A 191 1.43 16.25 5.88
N ARG A 192 0.78 17.40 6.11
CA ARG A 192 1.46 18.66 6.39
C ARG A 192 2.32 18.49 7.65
N GLY A 193 3.51 19.10 7.62
CA GLY A 193 4.43 19.20 8.76
C GLY A 193 5.10 17.91 9.26
N VAL A 194 4.61 16.72 8.90
CA VAL A 194 5.13 15.44 9.42
C VAL A 194 5.35 14.45 8.28
N ARG A 195 6.59 14.43 7.75
CA ARG A 195 7.00 13.43 6.75
C ARG A 195 7.21 12.04 7.34
N HIS A 196 7.81 11.98 8.54
CA HIS A 196 8.05 10.73 9.27
C HIS A 196 7.31 10.76 10.60
N ALA A 197 6.52 9.73 10.87
CA ALA A 197 5.75 9.63 12.11
C ALA A 197 6.66 9.41 13.33
N PRO A 198 6.33 10.01 14.49
CA PRO A 198 6.96 9.70 15.76
C PRO A 198 6.91 8.19 16.10
N LYS A 199 7.85 7.72 16.92
CA LYS A 199 7.99 6.28 17.25
C LYS A 199 6.91 5.79 18.21
N ASP A 200 6.45 6.66 19.09
CA ASP A 200 5.41 6.47 20.10
C ASP A 200 4.02 6.15 19.52
N MET A 201 3.73 6.59 18.29
CA MET A 201 2.47 6.32 17.62
C MET A 201 2.36 4.91 17.00
N GLY A 202 3.42 4.10 17.08
CA GLY A 202 3.42 2.77 16.48
C GLY A 202 3.16 2.78 14.97
N ILE A 203 2.64 1.70 14.42
CA ILE A 203 2.20 1.63 13.01
C ILE A 203 0.73 2.03 12.81
N GLY A 204 0.02 2.38 13.88
CA GLY A 204 -1.41 2.61 13.89
C GLY A 204 -2.22 1.31 13.99
N LYS A 205 -3.54 1.45 14.14
CA LYS A 205 -4.50 0.33 14.26
C LYS A 205 -5.25 0.13 12.95
N TRP A 206 -5.25 -1.09 12.43
CA TRP A 206 -5.77 -1.42 11.10
C TRP A 206 -6.81 -2.53 11.17
N VAL A 207 -7.83 -2.46 10.31
CA VAL A 207 -8.85 -3.49 10.15
C VAL A 207 -8.83 -3.97 8.71
N ILE A 208 -9.05 -5.26 8.51
CA ILE A 208 -9.09 -5.84 7.17
C ILE A 208 -10.34 -5.33 6.43
N ALA A 209 -10.13 -4.73 5.27
CA ALA A 209 -11.17 -4.20 4.40
C ALA A 209 -11.55 -5.18 3.29
N SER A 210 -10.60 -5.98 2.80
CA SER A 210 -10.85 -6.95 1.72
C SER A 210 -9.84 -8.10 1.72
N GLU A 211 -10.28 -9.27 1.27
CA GLU A 211 -9.46 -10.46 0.99
C GLU A 211 -8.51 -10.85 2.14
N GLU A 212 -9.08 -11.09 3.34
CA GLU A 212 -8.35 -11.53 4.53
C GLU A 212 -7.45 -12.75 4.25
N GLY A 213 -6.19 -12.66 4.67
CA GLY A 213 -5.18 -13.71 4.51
C GLY A 213 -4.56 -13.81 3.11
N HIS A 214 -5.00 -12.99 2.15
CA HIS A 214 -4.49 -13.08 0.78
C HIS A 214 -3.24 -12.21 0.55
N TYR A 215 -2.07 -12.83 0.36
CA TYR A 215 -0.77 -12.15 0.17
C TYR A 215 -0.72 -11.02 -0.88
N VAL A 216 -1.52 -11.12 -1.95
CA VAL A 216 -1.56 -10.14 -3.05
C VAL A 216 -2.74 -9.15 -2.96
N GLY A 217 -3.80 -9.51 -2.24
CA GLY A 217 -5.11 -8.87 -2.37
C GLY A 217 -5.62 -8.25 -1.08
N GLU A 218 -5.00 -8.62 0.04
CA GLU A 218 -5.40 -8.14 1.34
C GLU A 218 -5.18 -6.63 1.43
N CYS A 219 -6.27 -5.94 1.76
CA CYS A 219 -6.25 -4.52 1.98
C CYS A 219 -6.85 -4.18 3.34
N LEU A 220 -6.38 -3.07 3.90
CA LEU A 220 -6.62 -2.64 5.26
C LEU A 220 -7.14 -1.21 5.26
N VAL A 221 -8.00 -0.90 6.23
CA VAL A 221 -8.46 0.46 6.53
C VAL A 221 -8.09 0.78 7.96
N ARG A 222 -7.91 2.07 8.28
CA ARG A 222 -7.68 2.49 9.66
C ARG A 222 -8.89 2.14 10.52
N LYS A 223 -8.64 1.62 11.72
CA LYS A 223 -9.69 1.38 12.73
C LYS A 223 -10.25 2.70 13.25
N GLU A 224 -9.35 3.62 13.56
CA GLU A 224 -9.65 4.90 14.21
C GLU A 224 -9.23 6.05 13.28
N PRO A 225 -10.01 7.16 13.25
CA PRO A 225 -9.63 8.34 12.50
C PRO A 225 -8.28 8.90 13.01
N PRO A 226 -7.54 9.62 12.16
CA PRO A 226 -6.24 10.15 12.54
C PRO A 226 -6.31 11.12 13.72
N GLU A 227 -5.32 11.03 14.61
CA GLU A 227 -5.26 11.81 15.85
C GLU A 227 -5.01 13.30 15.59
N ARG A 228 -4.32 13.65 14.48
CA ARG A 228 -4.03 15.05 14.13
C ARG A 228 -4.95 15.57 13.04
N THR A 229 -5.52 16.75 13.31
CA THR A 229 -6.20 17.62 12.34
C THR A 229 -5.27 18.78 11.95
N LYS A 230 -5.45 19.36 10.75
CA LYS A 230 -4.60 20.45 10.22
C LYS A 230 -4.53 21.67 11.14
N THR A 231 -5.57 21.90 11.93
CA THR A 231 -5.74 22.98 12.89
C THR A 231 -4.65 23.02 13.96
N ASP A 232 -4.12 21.87 14.39
CA ASP A 232 -3.06 21.80 15.41
C ASP A 232 -1.73 22.40 14.94
N GLU A 233 -1.49 22.51 13.63
CA GLU A 233 -0.29 23.17 13.09
C GLU A 233 -0.31 24.69 13.29
N THR A 234 -1.50 25.29 13.41
CA THR A 234 -1.65 26.74 13.54
C THR A 234 -1.14 27.24 14.90
N VAL A 235 -1.08 26.38 15.92
CA VAL A 235 -0.73 26.77 17.29
C VAL A 235 0.79 26.80 17.54
N CYS A 236 1.60 26.16 16.67
CA CYS A 236 3.05 26.07 16.86
C CYS A 236 3.88 26.89 15.84
N SER A 237 3.28 27.88 15.19
CA SER A 237 4.02 28.97 14.55
C SER A 237 3.72 30.26 15.30
N PRO A 238 4.60 30.76 16.20
CA PRO A 238 4.45 32.14 16.64
C PRO A 238 4.54 32.99 15.37
N ALA A 239 3.47 33.72 15.10
CA ALA A 239 3.43 34.75 14.09
C ALA A 239 4.70 35.60 14.23
N MET A 240 5.58 35.56 13.23
CA MET A 240 6.67 36.53 13.16
C MET A 240 6.02 37.90 12.97
N PRO A 241 6.21 38.85 13.91
CA PRO A 241 5.70 40.20 13.74
C PRO A 241 6.49 40.86 12.60
N GLY A 242 5.79 41.60 11.75
CA GLY A 242 6.35 42.16 10.53
C GLY A 242 7.61 43.02 10.73
N GLY A 243 8.46 42.99 9.70
CA GLY A 243 9.49 44.01 9.44
C GLY A 243 10.80 43.43 8.88
N PRO A 244 11.65 44.25 8.23
CA PRO A 244 11.38 45.19 7.16
C PRO A 244 12.08 44.76 5.84
N GLN A 245 11.68 45.39 4.73
CA GLN A 245 12.30 45.28 3.41
C GLN A 245 13.83 45.43 3.46
N GLY A 246 14.55 44.37 3.06
CA GLY A 246 15.99 44.40 2.86
C GLY A 246 16.34 45.01 1.50
N ASN A 247 16.48 46.33 1.46
CA ASN A 247 17.26 47.03 0.44
C ASN A 247 18.75 46.73 0.66
N PHE A 248 19.38 45.98 -0.23
CA PHE A 248 20.84 45.89 -0.33
C PHE A 248 21.23 46.00 -1.80
N PHE A 249 21.84 47.14 -2.18
CA PHE A 249 23.08 47.24 -2.96
C PHE A 249 23.38 48.72 -3.22
N ALA A 250 24.16 49.34 -2.35
CA ALA A 250 24.92 50.55 -2.68
C ALA A 250 26.21 50.57 -1.86
N GLY A 251 27.36 50.48 -2.53
CA GLY A 251 28.65 50.57 -1.84
C GLY A 251 29.86 50.24 -2.71
N ARG A 252 30.22 51.12 -3.65
CA ARG A 252 31.62 51.28 -4.06
C ARG A 252 31.89 52.75 -4.38
N LYS A 253 32.47 53.48 -3.43
CA LYS A 253 33.13 54.77 -3.68
C LYS A 253 34.63 54.49 -3.83
N SER A 254 35.16 54.86 -4.99
CA SER A 254 36.59 54.99 -5.24
C SER A 254 36.99 56.43 -4.95
N SER A 255 38.00 56.63 -4.11
CA SER A 255 38.73 57.88 -4.02
C SER A 255 40.20 57.60 -3.74
N ARG A 256 41.06 58.05 -4.66
CA ARG A 256 42.31 58.73 -4.28
C ARG A 256 42.87 59.48 -5.49
N ALA A 257 42.95 60.79 -5.31
CA ALA A 257 43.81 61.68 -6.06
C ALA A 257 45.19 61.71 -5.39
N ALA A 258 46.22 61.85 -6.21
CA ALA A 258 47.43 62.62 -5.96
C ALA A 258 47.82 63.24 -7.31
#